data_AF-A0A955LZH8-F1
#
_entry.id   AF-A0A955LZH8-F1
#
_cell.length_a   1.000
_cell.length_b   1.000
_cell.length_c   1.000
_cell.angle_alpha   90.00
_cell.angle_beta   90.00
_cell.angle_gamma   90.00
#
_symmetry.space_group_name_H-M   'P 1'
#
loop_
_entity.id
_entity.type
_entity.pdbx_description
1 polymer ?
#
loop_
_entity_poly.entity_id
_entity_poly.type
_entity_poly.pdbx_seq_one_letter_code
_entity_poly.pdbx_strand_id
1 'polypeptide(L)' 'ISIPVSVVGPVEGMGGGMVVGIAGETTINRQDFGVSWSKTLDGGGLVVGDEVKLTIEIEAHAK' A
#
# COMPACT_ATOMS: atom_id res chain seq x y z
N ILE A 1 -9.65 4.21 -6.68
CA ILE A 1 -8.35 3.67 -7.15
C ILE A 1 -8.40 2.15 -7.11
N SER A 2 -7.73 1.48 -8.04
CA SER A 2 -7.59 0.03 -8.08
C SER A 2 -6.13 -0.34 -7.85
N ILE A 3 -5.87 -1.31 -6.97
CA ILE A 3 -4.53 -1.75 -6.61
C ILE A 3 -4.35 -3.16 -7.15
N PRO A 4 -3.38 -3.42 -8.06
CA PRO A 4 -3.08 -4.77 -8.47
C PRO A 4 -2.50 -5.54 -7.28
N VAL A 5 -3.01 -6.74 -7.05
CA VAL A 5 -2.55 -7.61 -5.96
C VAL A 5 -2.13 -8.97 -6.50
N SER A 6 -1.08 -9.54 -5.93
CA SER A 6 -0.71 -10.94 -6.06
C SER A 6 -1.29 -11.72 -4.88
N VAL A 7 -1.79 -12.92 -5.16
CA VAL A 7 -2.35 -13.83 -4.15
C VAL A 7 -1.56 -15.12 -4.18
N VAL A 8 -1.17 -15.62 -3.01
CA VAL A 8 -0.40 -16.85 -2.83
C VAL A 8 -1.12 -17.74 -1.80
N GLY A 9 -1.21 -19.04 -2.10
CA GLY A 9 -1.95 -20.02 -1.30
C GLY A 9 -3.29 -20.42 -1.92
N PRO A 10 -4.18 -21.10 -1.18
CA PRO A 10 -4.03 -21.48 0.22
C PRO A 10 -2.91 -22.51 0.45
N VAL A 11 -2.13 -22.33 1.50
CA VAL A 11 -1.13 -23.28 1.98
C VAL A 11 -1.44 -23.68 3.42
N GLU A 12 -1.04 -24.89 3.82
CA GLU A 12 -1.14 -25.30 5.22
C GLU A 12 -0.15 -24.48 6.05
N GLY A 13 -0.68 -23.63 6.92
CA GLY A 13 0.12 -22.79 7.80
C GLY A 13 0.61 -23.56 9.03
N MET A 14 1.58 -22.98 9.74
CA MET A 14 2.17 -23.59 10.95
C MET A 14 1.14 -23.87 12.07
N GLY A 15 -0.02 -23.20 12.05
CA GLY A 15 -1.12 -23.39 13.01
C GLY A 15 -2.11 -24.50 12.65
N GLY A 16 -1.87 -25.28 11.59
CA GLY A 16 -2.76 -26.35 11.13
C GLY A 16 -4.01 -25.87 10.37
N GLY A 17 -4.13 -24.55 10.15
CA GLY A 17 -5.16 -23.92 9.32
C GLY A 17 -4.62 -23.54 7.94
N MET A 18 -5.51 -23.43 6.96
CA MET A 18 -5.17 -22.90 5.64
C MET A 18 -4.92 -21.40 5.71
N VAL A 19 -3.84 -20.95 5.08
CA VAL A 19 -3.41 -19.54 5.06
C VAL A 19 -3.29 -19.06 3.61
N VAL A 20 -3.72 -17.82 3.36
CA VAL A 20 -3.55 -17.11 2.09
C VAL A 20 -2.77 -15.82 2.33
N GLY A 21 -1.75 -15.57 1.50
CA GLY A 21 -1.03 -14.31 1.44
C GLY A 21 -1.52 -13.45 0.29
N ILE A 22 -1.67 -12.14 0.53
CA ILE A 22 -2.02 -11.16 -0.49
C ILE A 22 -1.01 -10.01 -0.39
N ALA A 23 -0.38 -9.66 -1.50
CA ALA A 23 0.55 -8.54 -1.58
C ALA A 23 0.16 -7.58 -2.71
N GLY A 24 0.30 -6.28 -2.48
CA GLY A 24 0.00 -5.25 -3.46
C GLY A 24 0.87 -4.02 -3.28
N GLU A 25 1.20 -3.37 -4.40
CA GLU A 25 1.94 -2.11 -4.40
C GLU A 25 1.26 -1.12 -5.33
N THR A 26 1.17 0.14 -4.90
CA THR A 26 0.71 1.24 -5.75
C THR A 26 1.33 2.56 -5.32
N THR A 27 1.30 3.55 -6.20
CA THR A 27 1.69 4.93 -5.89
C THR A 27 0.49 5.83 -6.13
N ILE A 28 0.18 6.69 -5.16
CA ILE A 28 -0.96 7.63 -5.22
C ILE A 28 -0.47 9.07 -5.11
N ASN A 29 -1.28 10.02 -5.59
CA ASN A 29 -1.07 11.44 -5.28
C ASN A 29 -1.85 11.81 -4.01
N ARG A 30 -1.16 12.32 -2.98
CA ARG A 30 -1.79 12.72 -1.71
C ARG A 30 -2.83 13.83 -1.85
N GLN A 31 -2.71 14.67 -2.87
CA GLN A 31 -3.61 15.79 -3.11
C GLN A 31 -5.00 15.33 -3.55
N ASP A 32 -5.09 14.19 -4.25
CA ASP A 32 -6.37 13.55 -4.63
C ASP A 32 -7.21 13.16 -3.41
N PHE A 33 -6.57 13.02 -2.24
CA PHE A 33 -7.18 12.65 -0.96
C PHE A 33 -7.27 13.84 0.01
N GLY A 34 -7.08 15.06 -0.46
CA GLY A 34 -7.20 16.29 0.35
C GLY A 34 -6.01 16.57 1.25
N VAL A 35 -4.91 15.81 1.14
CA VAL A 35 -3.69 16.02 1.93
C VAL A 35 -2.78 16.99 1.19
N SER A 36 -3.05 18.29 1.31
CA SER A 36 -2.39 19.35 0.52
C SER A 36 -1.34 20.18 1.28
N TRP A 37 -1.02 19.85 2.53
CA TRP A 37 -0.03 20.59 3.29
C TRP A 37 1.37 20.42 2.65
N SER A 38 1.94 21.52 2.19
CA SER A 38 3.34 21.61 1.76
C SER A 38 3.77 23.07 1.75
N LYS A 39 5.07 23.30 1.96
CA LYS A 39 5.70 24.62 1.79
C LYS A 39 6.62 24.57 0.59
N THR A 40 6.73 25.66 -0.15
CA THR A 40 7.71 25.79 -1.24
C THR A 40 9.07 26.15 -0.63
N LEU A 41 10.13 25.46 -1.06
CA LEU A 41 11.52 25.79 -0.76
C LEU A 41 11.92 27.05 -1.54
N ASP A 42 12.95 27.76 -1.07
CA ASP A 42 13.44 28.99 -1.72
C ASP A 42 13.92 28.76 -3.18
N GLY A 43 14.20 27.51 -3.56
CA GLY A 43 14.54 27.09 -4.92
C GLY A 43 13.36 26.56 -5.77
N GLY A 44 12.11 26.71 -5.30
CA GLY A 44 10.90 26.35 -6.07
C GLY A 44 10.41 24.89 -5.93
N GLY A 45 11.14 24.03 -5.20
CA GLY A 45 10.71 22.66 -4.92
C GLY A 45 9.69 22.57 -3.78
N LEU A 46 8.85 21.53 -3.76
CA LEU A 46 7.98 21.25 -2.62
C LEU A 46 8.77 20.60 -1.49
N VAL A 47 8.50 21.00 -0.24
CA VAL A 47 9.04 20.34 0.96
C VAL A 47 8.53 18.90 1.11
N VAL A 48 7.35 18.62 0.57
CA VAL A 48 6.71 17.30 0.63
C VAL A 48 6.32 16.91 -0.78
N GLY A 49 6.81 15.75 -1.24
CA GLY A 49 6.43 15.18 -2.52
C GLY A 49 4.95 14.83 -2.57
N ASP A 50 4.37 14.85 -3.76
CA ASP A 50 2.96 14.51 -3.95
C ASP A 50 2.72 13.01 -4.05
N GLU A 51 3.73 12.26 -4.48
CA GLU A 51 3.69 10.80 -4.61
C GLU A 51 3.83 10.10 -3.25
N VAL A 52 2.91 9.19 -2.98
CA VAL A 52 2.90 8.32 -1.80
C VAL A 52 2.89 6.88 -2.26
N LYS A 53 3.95 6.15 -1.96
CA LYS A 53 4.07 4.72 -2.21
C LYS A 53 3.32 3.95 -1.11
N LEU A 54 2.39 3.09 -1.50
CA LEU A 54 1.62 2.21 -0.64
C LEU A 54 2.07 0.76 -0.87
N THR A 55 2.41 0.08 0.21
CA THR A 55 2.69 -1.36 0.23
C THR A 55 1.66 -2.02 1.13
N ILE A 56 0.96 -3.02 0.59
CA ILE A 56 -0.09 -3.77 1.27
C ILE A 56 0.35 -5.22 1.36
N GLU A 57 0.41 -5.74 2.57
CA GLU A 57 0.71 -7.14 2.85
C GLU A 57 -0.36 -7.67 3.81
N ILE A 58 -1.06 -8.73 3.42
CA ILE A 58 -2.16 -9.33 4.18
C ILE A 58 -1.93 -10.82 4.28
N GLU A 59 -2.12 -11.34 5.49
CA GLU A 59 -2.21 -12.78 5.77
C GLU A 59 -3.61 -13.09 6.29
N ALA A 60 -4.29 -14.04 5.66
CA ALA A 60 -5.65 -14.46 6.03
C ALA A 60 -5.67 -15.94 6.40
N HIS A 61 -6.25 -16.25 7.56
CA HIS A 61 -6.42 -17.61 8.08
C HIS A 61 -7.85 -18.10 7.85
N ALA A 62 -7.99 -19.31 7.34
CA ALA A 62 -9.29 -19.98 7.29
C ALA A 62 -9.78 -20.26 8.73
N LYS A 63 -11.06 -19.97 8.98
CA LYS A 63 -11.71 -20.19 10.27
C LYS A 63 -12.20 -21.63 10.42
#